data_AF-A0A929VRU3-F1
#
_entry.id   AF-A0A929VRU3-F1
#
_cell.length_a   1.000
_cell.length_b   1.000
_cell.length_c   1.000
_cell.angle_alpha   90.00
_cell.angle_beta   90.00
_cell.angle_gamma   90.00
#
_symmetry.space_group_name_H-M   'P 1'
#
loop_
_entity.id
_entity.type
_entity.pdbx_description
1 polymer ?
#
loop_
_entity_poly.entity_id
_entity_poly.type
_entity_poly.pdbx_seq_one_letter_code
_entity_poly.pdbx_strand_id
1 'polypeptide(L)'
;MFRKKLLIFLFALLPVITQAQDERKLTPVNWGQIEKVAKAHPDSIKALVARLTLPKLDTTLTMSQRVLAFYGQTYISRGGEALDVMHMNDSLRAGASGTLAMANKVLAKNPLNLEALMCKAIVLFGMAKTNTADSTELKAQARHCMLVAMRLYNTIASTGRGTAEEPFYVTSVGDEYRFLNYYLHIWKIKGQSLVYTGKNKVPCDIIHLNEKSEYWEEPDIYFEITRVLQLERQAFGK
;
A
#
# COMPACT_ATOMS: atom_id res chain seq x y z
N MET A 1 43.11 -6.80 -19.46
CA MET A 1 43.20 -5.96 -18.24
C MET A 1 41.90 -5.22 -17.85
N PHE A 2 40.79 -5.38 -18.59
CA PHE A 2 39.50 -4.70 -18.30
C PHE A 2 38.55 -5.47 -17.35
N ARG A 3 38.63 -6.81 -17.28
CA ARG A 3 37.72 -7.64 -16.46
C ARG A 3 37.93 -7.51 -14.94
N LYS A 4 39.14 -7.18 -14.47
CA LYS A 4 39.43 -6.99 -13.03
C LYS A 4 38.93 -5.65 -12.45
N LYS A 5 38.81 -4.59 -13.28
CA LYS A 5 38.33 -3.27 -12.83
C LYS A 5 36.80 -3.17 -12.78
N LEU A 6 36.09 -3.96 -13.60
CA LEU A 6 34.62 -4.00 -13.62
C LEU A 6 34.03 -4.66 -12.36
N LEU A 7 34.69 -5.70 -11.83
CA LEU A 7 34.29 -6.36 -10.57
C LEU A 7 34.42 -5.44 -9.36
N ILE A 8 35.43 -4.56 -9.33
CA ILE A 8 35.64 -3.62 -8.22
C ILE A 8 34.55 -2.54 -8.18
N PHE A 9 34.04 -2.11 -9.35
CA PHE A 9 32.91 -1.17 -9.43
C PHE A 9 31.59 -1.80 -8.96
N LEU A 10 31.36 -3.09 -9.23
CA LEU A 10 30.18 -3.83 -8.73
C LEU A 10 30.22 -4.04 -7.20
N PHE A 11 31.40 -4.28 -6.62
CA PHE A 11 31.55 -4.38 -5.17
C PHE A 11 31.47 -3.04 -4.43
N ALA A 12 31.80 -1.92 -5.10
CA ALA A 12 31.69 -0.58 -4.51
C ALA A 12 30.24 -0.04 -4.48
N LEU A 13 29.32 -0.61 -5.27
CA LEU A 13 27.90 -0.20 -5.29
C LEU A 13 27.05 -0.88 -4.21
N LEU A 14 27.45 -2.07 -3.72
CA LEU A 14 26.75 -2.79 -2.66
C LEU A 14 26.61 -2.01 -1.33
N PRO A 15 27.66 -1.34 -0.80
CA PRO A 15 27.51 -0.55 0.43
C PRO A 15 26.70 0.75 0.25
N VAL A 16 26.54 1.25 -0.98
CA VAL A 16 25.75 2.47 -1.26
C VAL A 16 24.25 2.18 -1.13
N ILE A 17 23.80 0.97 -1.46
CA ILE A 17 22.39 0.59 -1.39
C ILE A 17 21.94 0.44 0.07
N THR A 18 22.80 -0.12 0.94
CA THR A 18 22.49 -0.27 2.37
C THR A 18 22.53 1.08 3.12
N GLN A 19 23.50 1.96 2.84
CA GLN A 19 23.51 3.33 3.40
C GLN A 19 22.30 4.17 2.94
N ALA A 20 21.88 4.05 1.68
CA ALA A 20 20.75 4.82 1.16
C ALA A 20 19.41 4.43 1.80
N GLN A 21 19.24 3.16 2.20
CA GLN A 21 18.07 2.76 2.98
C GLN A 21 18.13 3.44 4.35
N ASP A 22 19.22 3.31 5.11
CA ASP A 22 19.36 3.88 6.47
C ASP A 22 19.26 5.41 6.55
N GLU A 23 19.66 6.16 5.53
CA GLU A 23 19.58 7.63 5.53
C GLU A 23 18.23 8.18 5.01
N ARG A 24 17.31 7.32 4.55
CA ARG A 24 16.01 7.76 4.04
C ARG A 24 15.19 8.47 5.12
N LYS A 25 14.86 9.74 4.87
CA LYS A 25 13.96 10.52 5.73
C LYS A 25 12.58 9.87 5.83
N LEU A 26 12.22 9.45 7.03
CA LEU A 26 10.91 8.87 7.33
C LEU A 26 9.87 9.96 7.61
N THR A 27 8.60 9.60 7.37
CA THR A 27 7.42 10.38 7.72
C THR A 27 6.48 9.47 8.54
N PRO A 28 6.79 9.24 9.83
CA PRO A 28 6.03 8.32 10.66
C PRO A 28 4.58 8.79 10.85
N VAL A 29 3.68 7.84 11.12
CA VAL A 29 2.26 8.12 11.28
C VAL A 29 1.96 8.59 12.70
N ASN A 30 1.44 9.80 12.84
CA ASN A 30 0.89 10.29 14.09
C ASN A 30 -0.63 10.12 14.10
N TRP A 31 -1.11 8.99 14.61
CA TRP A 31 -2.54 8.67 14.64
C TRP A 31 -3.39 9.73 15.33
N GLY A 32 -2.94 10.27 16.47
CA GLY A 32 -3.68 11.30 17.21
C GLY A 32 -3.82 12.62 16.44
N GLN A 33 -2.76 13.05 15.76
CA GLN A 33 -2.82 14.25 14.92
C GLN A 33 -3.72 14.03 13.70
N ILE A 34 -3.60 12.88 13.03
CA ILE A 34 -4.41 12.54 11.85
C ILE A 34 -5.89 12.48 12.23
N GLU A 35 -6.23 11.82 13.34
CA GLU A 35 -7.60 11.76 13.84
C GLU A 35 -8.16 13.17 14.12
N LYS A 36 -7.37 14.02 14.80
CA LYS A 36 -7.77 15.41 15.08
C LYS A 36 -8.09 16.17 13.79
N VAL A 37 -7.23 16.05 12.78
CA VAL A 37 -7.45 16.71 11.48
C VAL A 37 -8.66 16.11 10.78
N ALA A 38 -8.85 14.79 10.81
CA ALA A 38 -10.00 14.15 10.17
C ALA A 38 -11.34 14.56 10.77
N LYS A 39 -11.39 14.74 12.10
CA LYS A 39 -12.59 15.22 12.79
C LYS A 39 -12.86 16.70 12.53
N ALA A 40 -11.83 17.53 12.53
CA ALA A 40 -11.99 18.99 12.41
C ALA A 40 -12.11 19.47 10.95
N HIS A 41 -11.40 18.82 10.02
CA HIS A 41 -11.23 19.26 8.63
C HIS A 41 -11.28 18.09 7.65
N PRO A 42 -12.37 17.31 7.59
CA PRO A 42 -12.49 16.15 6.70
C PRO A 42 -12.36 16.52 5.22
N ASP A 43 -12.83 17.71 4.81
CA ASP A 43 -12.76 18.16 3.42
C ASP A 43 -11.32 18.47 2.98
N SER A 44 -10.45 18.89 3.90
CA SER A 44 -9.02 19.04 3.62
C SER A 44 -8.39 17.69 3.28
N ILE A 45 -8.78 16.61 3.96
CA ILE A 45 -8.30 15.26 3.65
C ILE A 45 -8.84 14.82 2.29
N LYS A 46 -10.14 15.01 2.02
CA LYS A 46 -10.74 14.68 0.70
C LYS A 46 -10.04 15.42 -0.45
N ALA A 47 -9.66 16.68 -0.25
CA ALA A 47 -8.90 17.44 -1.24
C ALA A 47 -7.51 16.83 -1.50
N LEU A 48 -6.81 16.38 -0.45
CA LEU A 48 -5.53 15.69 -0.61
C LEU A 48 -5.69 14.32 -1.29
N VAL A 49 -6.74 13.57 -0.96
CA VAL A 49 -7.09 12.30 -1.63
C VAL A 49 -7.31 12.53 -3.12
N ALA A 50 -8.11 13.53 -3.50
CA ALA A 50 -8.37 13.87 -4.89
C ALA A 50 -7.09 14.21 -5.66
N ARG A 51 -6.16 14.96 -5.03
CA ARG A 51 -4.84 15.26 -5.60
C ARG A 51 -3.99 13.99 -5.79
N LEU A 52 -4.03 13.07 -4.82
CA LEU A 52 -3.27 11.81 -4.89
C LEU A 52 -3.78 10.88 -5.99
N THR A 53 -5.06 10.98 -6.35
CA THR A 53 -5.70 10.22 -7.43
C THR A 53 -5.68 10.90 -8.80
N LEU A 54 -4.98 12.03 -8.97
CA LEU A 54 -4.90 12.68 -10.29
C LEU A 54 -4.22 11.77 -11.34
N PRO A 55 -4.62 11.83 -12.62
CA PRO A 55 -3.95 11.06 -13.69
C PRO A 55 -2.46 11.32 -13.76
N LYS A 56 -2.05 12.59 -13.62
CA LYS A 56 -0.65 13.01 -13.54
C LYS A 56 -0.20 13.13 -12.09
N LEU A 57 1.08 12.86 -11.84
CA LEU A 57 1.66 13.00 -10.50
C LEU A 57 1.66 14.48 -10.11
N ASP A 58 1.06 14.78 -8.95
CA ASP A 58 1.21 16.08 -8.32
C ASP A 58 2.56 16.14 -7.59
N THR A 59 3.52 16.85 -8.18
CA THR A 59 4.88 17.02 -7.65
C THR A 59 4.94 17.97 -6.46
N THR A 60 3.87 18.73 -6.20
CA THR A 60 3.80 19.67 -5.07
C THR A 60 3.25 19.03 -3.79
N LEU A 61 2.70 17.81 -3.89
CA LEU A 61 2.14 17.07 -2.75
C LEU A 61 3.26 16.44 -1.91
N THR A 62 3.48 16.98 -0.71
CA THR A 62 4.54 16.53 0.20
C THR A 62 4.24 15.14 0.78
N MET A 63 5.27 14.44 1.28
CA MET A 63 5.06 13.10 1.87
C MET A 63 4.14 13.14 3.09
N SER A 64 4.27 14.16 3.95
CA SER A 64 3.35 14.36 5.08
C SER A 64 1.90 14.56 4.65
N GLN A 65 1.67 15.25 3.52
CA GLN A 65 0.34 15.39 2.94
C GLN A 65 -0.19 14.07 2.36
N ARG A 66 0.67 13.23 1.78
CA ARG A 66 0.29 11.88 1.31
C ARG A 66 -0.07 10.95 2.47
N VAL A 67 0.74 10.96 3.53
CA VAL A 67 0.46 10.26 4.80
C VAL A 67 -0.88 10.72 5.36
N LEU A 68 -1.10 12.04 5.47
CA LEU A 68 -2.39 12.57 5.94
C LEU A 68 -3.56 12.15 5.04
N ALA A 69 -3.40 12.15 3.72
CA ALA A 69 -4.44 11.71 2.79
C ALA A 69 -4.78 10.23 2.98
N PHE A 70 -3.76 9.36 2.93
CA PHE A 70 -3.93 7.91 2.94
C PHE A 70 -4.51 7.41 4.27
N TYR A 71 -3.85 7.74 5.38
CA TYR A 71 -4.28 7.29 6.70
C TYR A 71 -5.50 8.08 7.19
N GLY A 72 -5.61 9.36 6.84
CA GLY A 72 -6.77 10.19 7.18
C GLY A 72 -8.06 9.74 6.51
N GLN A 73 -7.99 9.22 5.28
CA GLN A 73 -9.15 8.67 4.57
C GLN A 73 -9.83 7.54 5.36
N THR A 74 -9.09 6.78 6.17
CA THR A 74 -9.68 5.73 7.01
C THR A 74 -10.60 6.25 8.11
N TYR A 75 -10.44 7.50 8.55
CA TYR A 75 -11.35 8.14 9.51
C TYR A 75 -12.63 8.66 8.83
N ILE A 76 -12.59 8.84 7.52
CA ILE A 76 -13.75 9.21 6.70
C ILE A 76 -14.54 7.95 6.32
N SER A 77 -13.87 6.92 5.78
CA SER A 77 -14.54 5.68 5.37
C SER A 77 -14.96 4.81 6.55
N ARG A 78 -14.21 4.86 7.66
CA ARG A 78 -14.48 4.12 8.92
C ARG A 78 -14.68 2.62 8.72
N GLY A 79 -14.00 2.04 7.72
CA GLY A 79 -14.12 0.62 7.37
C GLY A 79 -15.45 0.26 6.68
N GLY A 80 -16.24 1.24 6.26
CA GLY A 80 -17.52 1.02 5.58
C GLY A 80 -17.42 0.29 4.24
N GLU A 81 -16.21 0.14 3.70
CA GLU A 81 -15.89 -0.63 2.51
C GLU A 81 -15.55 -2.11 2.78
N ALA A 82 -15.33 -2.53 4.03
CA ALA A 82 -14.75 -3.85 4.36
C ALA A 82 -15.54 -5.04 3.77
N LEU A 83 -16.87 -5.04 3.92
CA LEU A 83 -17.72 -6.10 3.35
C LEU A 83 -17.71 -6.10 1.82
N ASP A 84 -17.67 -4.92 1.19
CA ASP A 84 -17.59 -4.81 -0.25
C ASP A 84 -16.23 -5.30 -0.79
N VAL A 85 -15.15 -5.06 -0.05
CA VAL A 85 -13.81 -5.59 -0.36
C VAL A 85 -13.81 -7.12 -0.29
N MET A 86 -14.42 -7.71 0.75
CA MET A 86 -14.53 -9.16 0.88
C MET A 86 -15.25 -9.77 -0.34
N HIS A 87 -16.44 -9.28 -0.66
CA HIS A 87 -17.20 -9.75 -1.82
C HIS A 87 -16.48 -9.51 -3.15
N MET A 88 -15.79 -8.39 -3.30
CA MET A 88 -14.97 -8.10 -4.48
C MET A 88 -13.85 -9.13 -4.64
N ASN A 89 -13.16 -9.46 -3.55
CA ASN A 89 -12.08 -10.45 -3.56
C ASN A 89 -12.60 -11.87 -3.87
N ASP A 90 -13.77 -12.25 -3.33
CA ASP A 90 -14.45 -13.50 -3.71
C ASP A 90 -14.80 -13.53 -5.20
N SER A 91 -15.38 -12.44 -5.71
CA SER A 91 -15.74 -12.27 -7.12
C SER A 91 -14.53 -12.37 -8.04
N LEU A 92 -13.40 -11.75 -7.66
CA LEU A 92 -12.15 -11.81 -8.41
C LEU A 92 -11.61 -13.24 -8.47
N ARG A 93 -11.61 -13.97 -7.35
CA ARG A 93 -11.18 -15.38 -7.30
C ARG A 93 -12.06 -16.28 -8.16
N ALA A 94 -13.36 -16.03 -8.20
CA ALA A 94 -14.31 -16.77 -9.01
C ALA A 94 -14.25 -16.40 -10.51
N GLY A 95 -13.50 -15.36 -10.91
CA GLY A 95 -13.48 -14.87 -12.28
C GLY A 95 -14.82 -14.29 -12.74
N ALA A 96 -15.64 -13.79 -11.81
CA ALA A 96 -17.00 -13.34 -12.12
C ALA A 96 -17.02 -11.99 -12.86
N SER A 97 -17.98 -11.83 -13.78
CA SER A 97 -18.12 -10.64 -14.63
C SER A 97 -18.46 -9.36 -13.85
N GLY A 98 -19.05 -9.48 -12.66
CA GLY A 98 -19.41 -8.36 -11.78
C GLY A 98 -18.23 -7.72 -11.03
N THR A 99 -17.02 -8.29 -11.13
CA THR A 99 -15.86 -7.87 -10.32
C THR A 99 -15.49 -6.39 -10.51
N LEU A 100 -15.54 -5.87 -11.74
CA LEU A 100 -15.22 -4.46 -12.01
C LEU A 100 -16.20 -3.49 -11.31
N ALA A 101 -17.49 -3.83 -11.29
CA ALA A 101 -18.51 -3.03 -10.62
C ALA A 101 -18.30 -3.02 -9.10
N MET A 102 -17.92 -4.16 -8.52
CA MET A 102 -17.59 -4.24 -7.10
C MET A 102 -16.36 -3.41 -6.74
N ALA A 103 -15.30 -3.47 -7.56
CA ALA A 103 -14.12 -2.62 -7.36
C ALA A 103 -14.47 -1.13 -7.42
N ASN A 104 -15.31 -0.71 -8.38
CA ASN A 104 -15.79 0.67 -8.45
C ASN A 104 -16.61 1.07 -7.21
N LYS A 105 -17.44 0.16 -6.67
CA LYS A 105 -18.21 0.39 -5.45
C LYS A 105 -17.31 0.62 -4.24
N VAL A 106 -16.25 -0.19 -4.09
CA VAL A 106 -15.25 0.00 -3.03
C VAL A 106 -14.54 1.34 -3.19
N LEU A 107 -14.07 1.66 -4.41
CA LEU A 107 -13.35 2.91 -4.67
C LEU A 107 -14.21 4.17 -4.51
N ALA A 108 -15.53 4.07 -4.65
CA ALA A 108 -16.44 5.16 -4.34
C ALA A 108 -16.50 5.49 -2.83
N LYS A 109 -16.28 4.49 -1.96
CA LYS A 109 -16.21 4.67 -0.50
C LYS A 109 -14.81 5.07 -0.03
N ASN A 110 -13.79 4.41 -0.58
CA ASN A 110 -12.40 4.67 -0.29
C ASN A 110 -11.59 4.67 -1.61
N PRO A 111 -11.33 5.87 -2.18
CA PRO A 111 -10.58 6.00 -3.44
C PRO A 111 -9.13 5.50 -3.36
N LEU A 112 -8.61 5.31 -2.14
CA LEU A 112 -7.24 4.87 -1.87
C LEU A 112 -7.18 3.40 -1.42
N ASN A 113 -8.25 2.62 -1.56
CA ASN A 113 -8.22 1.20 -1.22
C ASN A 113 -7.32 0.43 -2.21
N LEU A 114 -6.17 -0.06 -1.72
CA LEU A 114 -5.16 -0.74 -2.53
C LEU A 114 -5.68 -2.02 -3.19
N GLU A 115 -6.49 -2.81 -2.48
CA GLU A 115 -7.05 -4.03 -3.04
C GLU A 115 -7.98 -3.75 -4.22
N ALA A 116 -8.85 -2.74 -4.10
CA ALA A 116 -9.77 -2.37 -5.17
C ALA A 116 -9.07 -1.73 -6.36
N LEU A 117 -8.03 -0.91 -6.12
CA LEU A 117 -7.18 -0.38 -7.20
C LEU A 117 -6.51 -1.50 -7.99
N MET A 118 -5.91 -2.47 -7.31
CA MET A 118 -5.24 -3.60 -7.96
C MET A 118 -6.23 -4.56 -8.63
N CYS A 119 -7.37 -4.85 -7.98
CA CYS A 119 -8.45 -5.64 -8.55
C CYS A 119 -8.96 -5.02 -9.86
N LYS A 120 -9.28 -3.72 -9.84
CA LYS A 120 -9.72 -2.99 -11.02
C LYS A 120 -8.67 -3.04 -12.13
N ALA A 121 -7.38 -2.84 -11.82
CA ALA A 121 -6.31 -2.94 -12.81
C ALA A 121 -6.23 -4.33 -13.46
N ILE A 122 -6.31 -5.40 -12.66
CA ILE A 122 -6.27 -6.79 -13.14
C ILE A 122 -7.43 -7.06 -14.10
N VAL A 123 -8.64 -6.71 -13.70
CA VAL A 123 -9.84 -6.95 -14.52
C VAL A 123 -9.77 -6.17 -15.83
N LEU A 124 -9.41 -4.89 -15.79
CA LEU A 124 -9.29 -4.05 -16.98
C LEU A 124 -8.21 -4.55 -17.95
N PHE A 125 -7.05 -5.02 -17.46
CA PHE A 125 -6.05 -5.65 -18.32
C PHE A 125 -6.54 -6.97 -18.91
N GLY A 126 -7.28 -7.77 -18.15
CA GLY A 126 -7.93 -8.98 -18.64
C GLY A 126 -8.89 -8.68 -19.80
N MET A 127 -9.78 -7.72 -19.60
CA MET A 127 -10.72 -7.25 -20.64
C MET A 127 -9.99 -6.71 -21.88
N ALA A 128 -8.91 -5.96 -21.70
CA ALA A 128 -8.13 -5.40 -22.81
C ALA A 128 -7.39 -6.47 -23.64
N LYS A 129 -7.19 -7.67 -23.09
CA LYS A 129 -6.63 -8.82 -23.84
C LYS A 129 -7.69 -9.48 -24.73
N THR A 130 -8.96 -9.41 -24.34
CA THR A 130 -10.07 -10.09 -25.04
C THR A 130 -10.89 -9.15 -25.93
N ASN A 131 -10.95 -7.85 -25.63
CA ASN A 131 -11.64 -6.82 -26.42
C ASN A 131 -10.62 -5.89 -27.09
N THR A 132 -10.40 -6.08 -28.40
CA THR A 132 -9.39 -5.33 -29.17
C THR A 132 -9.79 -3.89 -29.48
N ALA A 133 -11.10 -3.62 -29.64
CA ALA A 133 -11.62 -2.30 -30.02
C ALA A 133 -11.36 -1.24 -28.93
N ASP A 134 -11.56 -1.59 -27.66
CA ASP A 134 -11.40 -0.68 -26.51
C ASP A 134 -10.07 -0.86 -25.75
N SER A 135 -9.17 -1.69 -26.30
CA SER A 135 -7.99 -2.16 -25.54
C SER A 135 -7.08 -1.02 -25.07
N THR A 136 -7.00 0.09 -25.80
CA THR A 136 -6.18 1.26 -25.43
C THR A 136 -6.72 1.97 -24.20
N GLU A 137 -8.03 2.25 -24.17
CA GLU A 137 -8.68 2.96 -23.07
C GLU A 137 -8.70 2.09 -21.79
N LEU A 138 -9.02 0.79 -21.93
CA LEU A 138 -8.97 -0.15 -20.82
C LEU A 138 -7.57 -0.24 -20.21
N LYS A 139 -6.52 -0.29 -21.04
CA LYS A 139 -5.12 -0.26 -20.57
C LYS A 139 -4.77 1.06 -19.90
N ALA A 140 -5.27 2.20 -20.39
CA ALA A 140 -5.03 3.51 -19.79
C ALA A 140 -5.64 3.59 -18.37
N GLN A 141 -6.89 3.14 -18.21
CA GLN A 141 -7.55 3.08 -16.90
C GLN A 141 -6.86 2.10 -15.95
N ALA A 142 -6.42 0.93 -16.44
CA ALA A 142 -5.70 -0.04 -15.63
C ALA A 142 -4.36 0.54 -15.12
N ARG A 143 -3.59 1.17 -16.02
CA ARG A 143 -2.34 1.86 -15.68
C ARG A 143 -2.57 2.98 -14.67
N HIS A 144 -3.66 3.74 -14.82
CA HIS A 144 -4.01 4.76 -13.86
C HIS A 144 -4.19 4.19 -12.44
N CYS A 145 -4.92 3.08 -12.30
CA CYS A 145 -5.09 2.41 -11.02
C CYS A 145 -3.74 1.96 -10.42
N MET A 146 -2.86 1.38 -11.24
CA MET A 146 -1.51 1.00 -10.81
C MET A 146 -0.64 2.20 -10.40
N LEU A 147 -0.75 3.33 -11.12
CA LEU A 147 -0.03 4.56 -10.78
C LEU A 147 -0.46 5.11 -9.43
N VAL A 148 -1.76 5.09 -9.13
CA VAL A 148 -2.27 5.48 -7.81
C VAL A 148 -1.76 4.50 -6.75
N ALA A 149 -1.88 3.19 -6.97
CA ALA A 149 -1.38 2.17 -6.03
C ALA A 149 0.12 2.35 -5.74
N MET A 150 0.94 2.63 -6.75
CA MET A 150 2.37 2.89 -6.57
C MET A 150 2.64 4.13 -5.70
N ARG A 151 1.81 5.18 -5.79
CA ARG A 151 1.92 6.35 -4.89
C ARG A 151 1.59 5.97 -3.44
N LEU A 152 0.65 5.06 -3.24
CA LEU A 152 0.28 4.56 -1.91
C LEU A 152 1.36 3.65 -1.33
N TYR A 153 1.95 2.75 -2.13
CA TYR A 153 3.09 1.97 -1.67
C TYR A 153 4.28 2.86 -1.28
N ASN A 154 4.60 3.89 -2.07
CA ASN A 154 5.61 4.88 -1.68
C ASN A 154 5.26 5.61 -0.37
N THR A 155 3.96 5.82 -0.11
CA THR A 155 3.49 6.43 1.14
C THR A 155 3.72 5.47 2.32
N ILE A 156 3.34 4.19 2.20
CA ILE A 156 3.61 3.14 3.19
C ILE A 156 5.12 3.04 3.45
N ALA A 157 5.91 2.92 2.38
CA ALA A 157 7.37 2.82 2.46
C ALA A 157 8.00 4.00 3.21
N SER A 158 7.40 5.19 3.15
CA SER A 158 7.93 6.37 3.84
C SER A 158 7.72 6.35 5.37
N THR A 159 6.86 5.47 5.89
CA THR A 159 6.44 5.53 7.30
C THR A 159 7.38 4.82 8.27
N GLY A 160 8.15 3.87 7.78
CA GLY A 160 9.06 3.05 8.59
C GLY A 160 10.05 2.32 7.70
N ARG A 161 10.91 1.51 8.30
CA ARG A 161 11.88 0.64 7.60
C ARG A 161 11.44 -0.82 7.55
N GLY A 162 10.32 -1.17 8.17
CA GLY A 162 9.84 -2.55 8.28
C GLY A 162 10.56 -3.35 9.36
N THR A 163 11.21 -2.69 10.32
CA THR A 163 11.82 -3.31 11.51
C THR A 163 10.88 -3.25 12.72
N ALA A 164 11.21 -3.93 13.80
CA ALA A 164 10.40 -3.90 15.04
C ALA A 164 10.30 -2.48 15.65
N GLU A 165 11.35 -1.67 15.50
CA GLU A 165 11.44 -0.29 15.97
C GLU A 165 10.78 0.71 15.02
N GLU A 166 10.87 0.48 13.72
CA GLU A 166 10.35 1.35 12.66
C GLU A 166 9.48 0.54 11.69
N PRO A 167 8.33 0.01 12.13
CA PRO A 167 7.45 -0.78 11.26
C PRO A 167 6.82 0.08 10.16
N PHE A 168 6.43 -0.55 9.05
CA PHE A 168 5.59 0.11 8.06
C PHE A 168 4.16 0.24 8.59
N TYR A 169 3.49 1.37 8.35
CA TYR A 169 2.10 1.55 8.78
C TYR A 169 1.15 1.13 7.67
N VAL A 170 0.05 0.47 8.03
CA VAL A 170 -0.95 -0.01 7.08
C VAL A 170 -2.37 0.24 7.59
N THR A 171 -3.35 0.13 6.69
CA THR A 171 -4.77 0.39 7.00
C THR A 171 -5.65 -0.85 6.82
N SER A 172 -5.12 -1.89 6.18
CA SER A 172 -5.72 -3.20 6.09
C SER A 172 -4.64 -4.28 6.00
N VAL A 173 -4.98 -5.53 6.36
CA VAL A 173 -4.14 -6.69 6.07
C VAL A 173 -3.82 -6.77 4.57
N GLY A 174 -4.78 -6.42 3.71
CA GLY A 174 -4.58 -6.33 2.27
C GLY A 174 -3.43 -5.41 1.86
N ASP A 175 -3.21 -4.30 2.56
CA ASP A 175 -2.10 -3.38 2.26
C ASP A 175 -0.73 -4.05 2.43
N GLU A 176 -0.57 -4.90 3.46
CA GLU A 176 0.68 -5.63 3.76
C GLU A 176 1.07 -6.54 2.59
N TYR A 177 0.16 -7.44 2.20
CA TYR A 177 0.39 -8.39 1.13
C TYR A 177 0.56 -7.69 -0.22
N ARG A 178 -0.18 -6.60 -0.48
CA ARG A 178 -0.05 -5.84 -1.73
C ARG A 178 1.27 -5.09 -1.79
N PHE A 179 1.72 -4.53 -0.67
CA PHE A 179 3.02 -3.91 -0.55
C PHE A 179 4.15 -4.92 -0.78
N LEU A 180 4.10 -6.09 -0.15
CA LEU A 180 5.08 -7.16 -0.37
C LEU A 180 5.15 -7.57 -1.84
N ASN A 181 4.00 -7.92 -2.43
CA ASN A 181 3.93 -8.47 -3.78
C ASN A 181 4.34 -7.46 -4.86
N TYR A 182 3.87 -6.20 -4.76
CA TYR A 182 3.97 -5.23 -5.84
C TYR A 182 5.01 -4.13 -5.62
N TYR A 183 5.45 -3.89 -4.38
CA TYR A 183 6.48 -2.91 -4.08
C TYR A 183 7.82 -3.58 -3.76
N LEU A 184 7.81 -4.69 -3.01
CA LEU A 184 9.03 -5.42 -2.66
C LEU A 184 9.28 -6.66 -3.52
N HIS A 185 8.35 -7.02 -4.41
CA HIS A 185 8.44 -8.21 -5.28
C HIS A 185 8.62 -9.53 -4.52
N ILE A 186 8.00 -9.64 -3.33
CA ILE A 186 8.02 -10.85 -2.50
C ILE A 186 6.63 -11.48 -2.49
N TRP A 187 6.55 -12.74 -2.90
CA TRP A 187 5.34 -13.55 -3.02
C TRP A 187 5.34 -14.77 -2.08
N LYS A 188 6.51 -15.27 -1.68
CA LYS A 188 6.64 -16.45 -0.80
C LYS A 188 6.76 -16.05 0.66
N ILE A 189 5.65 -16.17 1.36
CA ILE A 189 5.54 -15.94 2.80
C ILE A 189 5.59 -17.29 3.53
N LYS A 190 6.36 -17.35 4.62
CA LYS A 190 6.49 -18.52 5.50
C LYS A 190 5.37 -18.59 6.54
N GLY A 191 5.02 -17.43 7.10
CA GLY A 191 4.00 -17.31 8.14
C GLY A 191 3.88 -15.88 8.64
N GLN A 192 2.90 -15.65 9.50
CA GLN A 192 2.60 -14.36 10.11
C GLN A 192 2.30 -14.57 11.59
N SER A 193 2.70 -13.60 12.42
CA SER A 193 2.36 -13.58 13.85
C SER A 193 2.00 -12.16 14.28
N LEU A 194 1.12 -12.04 15.28
CA LEU A 194 0.88 -10.77 15.98
C LEU A 194 1.89 -10.61 17.12
N VAL A 195 2.62 -9.50 17.12
CA VAL A 195 3.58 -9.12 18.16
C VAL A 195 3.28 -7.72 18.68
N TYR A 196 3.84 -7.38 19.84
CA TYR A 196 3.77 -6.04 20.40
C TYR A 196 5.19 -5.47 20.48
N THR A 197 5.52 -4.53 19.61
CA THR A 197 6.90 -4.03 19.44
C THR A 197 7.03 -2.54 19.71
N GLY A 198 8.28 -2.06 19.73
CA GLY A 198 8.61 -0.66 20.00
C GLY A 198 8.43 -0.25 21.47
N LYS A 199 8.82 0.99 21.78
CA LYS A 199 8.78 1.53 23.15
C LYS A 199 7.37 1.57 23.74
N ASN A 200 6.36 1.72 22.88
CA ASN A 200 4.95 1.85 23.29
C ASN A 200 4.17 0.53 23.20
N LYS A 201 4.82 -0.59 22.87
CA LYS A 201 4.17 -1.90 22.66
C LYS A 201 2.97 -1.77 21.72
N VAL A 202 3.19 -1.21 20.53
CA VAL A 202 2.14 -1.12 19.51
C VAL A 202 1.92 -2.49 18.88
N PRO A 203 0.67 -2.85 18.53
CA PRO A 203 0.39 -4.10 17.84
C PRO A 203 0.99 -4.05 16.42
N CYS A 204 1.83 -5.02 16.12
CA CYS A 204 2.45 -5.19 14.81
C CYS A 204 2.24 -6.61 14.31
N ASP A 205 1.95 -6.74 13.02
CA ASP A 205 2.10 -8.02 12.34
C ASP A 205 3.54 -8.17 11.87
N ILE A 206 4.15 -9.30 12.23
CA ILE A 206 5.43 -9.76 11.68
C ILE A 206 5.13 -10.79 10.61
N ILE A 207 5.62 -10.55 9.40
CA ILE A 207 5.56 -11.51 8.30
C ILE A 207 6.95 -12.11 8.10
N HIS A 208 7.02 -13.43 8.26
CA HIS A 208 8.23 -14.21 8.02
C HIS A 208 8.30 -14.59 6.54
N LEU A 209 9.42 -14.29 5.88
CA LEU A 209 9.59 -14.45 4.44
C LEU A 209 10.37 -15.73 4.11
N ASN A 210 10.02 -16.36 2.99
CA ASN A 210 10.73 -17.53 2.45
C ASN A 210 11.58 -17.18 1.23
N GLU A 211 11.59 -15.91 0.81
CA GLU A 211 12.42 -15.41 -0.26
C GLU A 211 12.85 -13.97 0.01
N LYS A 212 13.86 -13.55 -0.74
CA LYS A 212 14.40 -12.20 -0.72
C LYS A 212 14.16 -11.54 -2.07
N SER A 213 14.33 -10.23 -2.12
CA SER A 213 14.30 -9.45 -3.35
C SER A 213 15.42 -8.43 -3.36
N GLU A 214 15.65 -7.81 -4.52
CA GLU A 214 16.57 -6.67 -4.62
C GLU A 214 16.17 -5.47 -3.75
N TYR A 215 14.94 -5.47 -3.20
CA TYR A 215 14.40 -4.40 -2.36
C TYR A 215 14.35 -4.77 -0.87
N TRP A 216 14.51 -6.04 -0.52
CA TRP A 216 14.37 -6.53 0.85
C TRP A 216 15.17 -7.82 1.09
N GLU A 217 16.09 -7.75 2.05
CA GLU A 217 17.03 -8.83 2.35
C GLU A 217 16.80 -9.50 3.72
N GLU A 218 16.01 -8.89 4.59
CA GLU A 218 15.76 -9.39 5.94
C GLU A 218 14.72 -10.52 5.93
N PRO A 219 14.85 -11.52 6.83
CA PRO A 219 13.92 -12.65 6.88
C PRO A 219 12.52 -12.27 7.37
N ASP A 220 12.41 -11.15 8.09
CA ASP A 220 11.19 -10.69 8.73
C ASP A 220 10.89 -9.25 8.31
N ILE A 221 9.60 -8.91 8.23
CA ILE A 221 9.13 -7.55 7.98
C ILE A 221 7.96 -7.23 8.91
N TYR A 222 7.94 -6.01 9.43
CA TYR A 222 7.00 -5.57 10.47
C TYR A 222 6.04 -4.50 9.95
N PHE A 223 4.76 -4.70 10.25
CA PHE A 223 3.68 -3.79 9.91
C PHE A 223 2.93 -3.35 11.17
N GLU A 224 2.76 -2.05 11.38
CA GLU A 224 1.98 -1.47 12.47
C GLU A 224 0.49 -1.51 12.11
N ILE A 225 -0.31 -2.18 12.95
CA ILE A 225 -1.68 -2.56 12.61
C ILE A 225 -2.74 -1.99 13.57
N THR A 226 -2.40 -1.02 14.42
CA THR A 226 -3.36 -0.36 15.33
C THR A 226 -4.61 0.08 14.59
N ARG A 227 -4.43 0.72 13.41
CA ARG A 227 -5.57 1.21 12.64
C ARG A 227 -6.36 0.07 11.99
N VAL A 228 -5.70 -1.00 11.54
CA VAL A 228 -6.36 -2.20 11.01
C VAL A 228 -7.32 -2.76 12.06
N LEU A 229 -6.82 -3.04 13.27
CA LEU A 229 -7.62 -3.60 14.37
C LEU A 229 -8.78 -2.67 14.79
N GLN A 230 -8.58 -1.35 14.72
CA GLN A 230 -9.65 -0.39 14.98
C GLN A 230 -10.75 -0.46 13.90
N LEU A 231 -10.38 -0.53 12.62
CA LEU A 231 -11.32 -0.57 11.51
C LEU A 231 -12.11 -1.89 11.50
N GLU A 232 -11.45 -3.02 11.79
CA GLU A 232 -12.11 -4.31 11.93
C GLU A 232 -13.16 -4.30 13.04
N ARG A 233 -12.84 -3.72 14.21
CA ARG A 233 -13.81 -3.53 15.28
C ARG A 233 -14.96 -2.61 14.86
N GLN A 234 -14.72 -1.61 14.02
CA GLN A 234 -15.78 -0.72 13.52
C GLN A 234 -16.68 -1.39 12.48
N ALA A 235 -16.11 -2.25 11.64
CA ALA A 235 -16.83 -2.92 10.56
C ALA A 235 -17.60 -4.18 11.03
N PHE A 236 -17.05 -4.90 12.01
CA PHE A 236 -17.55 -6.22 12.43
C PHE A 236 -17.77 -6.35 13.95
N GLY A 237 -17.36 -5.37 14.74
CA GLY A 237 -17.66 -5.34 16.18
C GLY A 237 -19.14 -5.09 16.40
N LYS A 238 -19.77 -5.98 17.17
CA LYS A 238 -21.13 -5.80 17.69
C LYS A 238 -21.16 -4.74 18.78
#